data_AF-A0A7S3KRT9-F1
#
_entry.id   AF-A0A7S3KRT9-F1
#
_cell.length_a   1.000
_cell.length_b   1.000
_cell.length_c   1.000
_cell.angle_alpha   90.00
_cell.angle_beta   90.00
_cell.angle_gamma   90.00
#
_symmetry.space_group_name_H-M   'P 1'
#
loop_
_entity.id
_entity.type
_entity.pdbx_description
1 polymer ?
#
loop_
_entity_poly.entity_id
_entity_poly.type
_entity_poly.pdbx_seq_one_letter_code
_entity_poly.pdbx_strand_id
1 'polypeptide(L)'
;ESDLSKTNNWESREQVHKAIEHFTCVFQYYIVESLKQEYGEDYLNVIAYGVGYNTAGKSVQPYSGDKEMINQEKIQYEGYKKVHPDNWDFSHCFTVFLKFWDSLFSKSFTTNIPKSYIFILKHFRNQWAHNAQFTLRDAYRVADTVQLFFEMINAPTDEISMIRLVVLDKLFAEEKQKILNGQANAAPQKPVEEEQDSGC
;
A
#
# COMPACT_ATOMS: atom_id res chain seq x y z
N GLU A 1 20.77 6.28 -22.37
CA GLU A 1 19.64 6.69 -21.49
C GLU A 1 18.65 5.58 -21.11
N SER A 2 18.69 4.36 -21.68
CA SER A 2 17.62 3.36 -21.43
C SER A 2 17.83 2.40 -20.24
N ASP A 3 18.99 2.40 -19.58
CA ASP A 3 19.31 1.44 -18.51
C ASP A 3 19.00 1.98 -17.10
N LEU A 4 19.37 3.24 -16.83
CA LEU A 4 19.16 3.89 -15.52
C LEU A 4 17.68 4.07 -15.15
N SER A 5 16.81 4.34 -16.14
CA SER A 5 15.37 4.49 -15.89
C SER A 5 14.68 3.15 -15.59
N LYS A 6 15.18 2.05 -16.16
CA LYS A 6 14.71 0.70 -15.86
C LYS A 6 15.22 0.22 -14.51
N THR A 7 16.47 0.55 -14.15
CA THR A 7 17.03 0.22 -12.84
C THR A 7 16.31 0.93 -11.70
N ASN A 8 16.02 2.22 -11.85
CA ASN A 8 15.30 2.98 -10.82
C ASN A 8 13.85 2.50 -10.63
N ASN A 9 13.22 1.95 -11.67
CA ASN A 9 11.85 1.45 -11.61
C ASN A 9 11.75 0.13 -10.83
N TRP A 10 12.62 -0.85 -11.06
CA TRP A 10 12.55 -2.11 -10.29
C TRP A 10 12.85 -1.88 -8.81
N GLU A 11 13.82 -1.01 -8.51
CA GLU A 11 14.26 -0.80 -7.14
C GLU A 11 13.25 0.03 -6.33
N SER A 12 12.60 1.01 -6.96
CA SER A 12 11.47 1.73 -6.33
C SER A 12 10.28 0.79 -6.06
N ARG A 13 10.00 -0.16 -6.96
CA ARG A 13 8.96 -1.18 -6.75
C ARG A 13 9.30 -2.12 -5.59
N GLU A 14 10.56 -2.50 -5.42
CA GLU A 14 10.98 -3.34 -4.29
C GLU A 14 10.76 -2.62 -2.95
N GLN A 15 11.14 -1.34 -2.84
CA GLN A 15 10.97 -0.58 -1.60
C GLN A 15 9.49 -0.41 -1.22
N VAL A 16 8.62 -0.19 -2.22
CA VAL A 16 7.18 -0.09 -2.03
C VAL A 16 6.58 -1.40 -1.57
N HIS A 17 7.03 -2.51 -2.16
CA HIS A 17 6.59 -3.83 -1.75
C HIS A 17 6.93 -4.09 -0.28
N LYS A 18 8.17 -3.85 0.13
CA LYS A 18 8.61 -3.95 1.52
C LYS A 18 7.78 -3.06 2.45
N ALA A 19 7.55 -1.80 2.07
CA ALA A 19 6.74 -0.86 2.85
C ALA A 19 5.29 -1.35 3.02
N ILE A 20 4.66 -1.86 1.95
CA ILE A 20 3.28 -2.36 1.97
C ILE A 20 3.19 -3.67 2.77
N GLU A 21 4.15 -4.58 2.65
CA GLU A 21 4.18 -5.82 3.43
C GLU A 21 4.32 -5.55 4.91
N HIS A 22 5.29 -4.70 5.29
CA HIS A 22 5.49 -4.29 6.66
C HIS A 22 4.26 -3.57 7.23
N PHE A 23 3.67 -2.64 6.46
CA PHE A 23 2.40 -2.02 6.79
C PHE A 23 1.30 -3.05 7.01
N THR A 24 1.15 -4.02 6.11
CA THR A 24 0.08 -5.02 6.17
C THR A 24 0.17 -5.84 7.45
N CYS A 25 1.36 -6.28 7.84
CA CYS A 25 1.57 -7.05 9.07
C CYS A 25 1.16 -6.26 10.33
N VAL A 26 1.68 -5.04 10.48
CA VAL A 26 1.37 -4.17 11.63
C VAL A 26 -0.11 -3.76 11.63
N PHE A 27 -0.66 -3.44 10.47
CA PHE A 27 -2.04 -3.00 10.33
C PHE A 27 -3.04 -4.13 10.64
N GLN A 28 -2.75 -5.35 10.17
CA GLN A 28 -3.51 -6.54 10.50
C GLN A 28 -3.53 -6.77 12.02
N TYR A 29 -2.37 -6.71 12.67
CA TYR A 29 -2.27 -6.81 14.13
C TYR A 29 -3.13 -5.75 14.82
N TYR A 30 -3.00 -4.48 14.41
CA TYR A 30 -3.79 -3.38 14.97
C TYR A 30 -5.30 -3.59 14.84
N ILE A 31 -5.78 -4.03 13.66
CA ILE A 31 -7.19 -4.31 13.42
C ILE A 31 -7.67 -5.43 14.34
N VAL A 32 -6.92 -6.53 14.43
CA VAL A 32 -7.30 -7.69 15.24
C VAL A 32 -7.36 -7.32 16.71
N GLU A 33 -6.37 -6.62 17.23
CA GLU A 33 -6.37 -6.20 18.64
C GLU A 33 -7.49 -5.21 18.94
N SER A 34 -7.77 -4.26 18.03
CA SER A 34 -8.91 -3.35 18.18
C SER A 34 -10.25 -4.10 18.21
N LEU A 35 -10.40 -5.12 17.36
CA LEU A 35 -11.61 -5.94 17.31
C LEU A 35 -11.76 -6.83 18.55
N LYS A 36 -10.68 -7.44 19.04
CA LYS A 36 -10.69 -8.22 20.29
C LYS A 36 -11.01 -7.34 21.49
N GLN A 37 -10.52 -6.10 21.53
CA GLN A 37 -10.81 -5.17 22.63
C GLN A 37 -12.29 -4.79 22.69
N GLU A 38 -12.95 -4.59 21.54
CA GLU A 38 -14.38 -4.21 21.50
C GLU A 38 -15.32 -5.43 21.61
N TYR A 39 -14.97 -6.56 20.97
CA TYR A 39 -15.88 -7.70 20.78
C TYR A 39 -15.44 -8.99 21.49
N GLY A 40 -14.28 -9.02 22.14
CA GLY A 40 -13.77 -10.20 22.84
C GLY A 40 -13.50 -11.39 21.91
N GLU A 41 -13.76 -12.60 22.39
CA GLU A 41 -13.60 -13.87 21.64
C GLU A 41 -14.52 -13.97 20.42
N ASP A 42 -15.62 -13.20 20.39
CA ASP A 42 -16.60 -13.21 19.30
C ASP A 42 -16.20 -12.36 18.09
N TYR A 43 -15.03 -11.72 18.11
CA TYR A 43 -14.62 -10.81 17.04
C TYR A 43 -14.60 -11.46 15.65
N LEU A 44 -14.28 -12.76 15.55
CA LEU A 44 -14.32 -13.52 14.29
C LEU A 44 -15.74 -13.64 13.73
N ASN A 45 -16.74 -13.86 14.60
CA ASN A 45 -18.14 -13.89 14.20
C ASN A 45 -18.57 -12.50 13.71
N VAL A 46 -18.16 -11.45 14.42
CA VAL A 46 -18.44 -10.06 14.05
C VAL A 46 -17.86 -9.72 12.68
N ILE A 47 -16.63 -10.15 12.38
CA ILE A 47 -16.02 -9.99 11.04
C ILE A 47 -16.83 -10.74 9.98
N ALA A 48 -17.20 -11.99 10.24
CA ALA A 48 -17.97 -12.80 9.30
C ALA A 48 -19.29 -12.10 8.91
N TYR A 49 -20.08 -11.70 9.91
CA TYR A 49 -21.34 -11.00 9.69
C TYR A 49 -21.16 -9.57 9.12
N GLY A 50 -20.16 -8.84 9.62
CA GLY A 50 -19.92 -7.44 9.28
C GLY A 50 -19.45 -7.26 7.84
N VAL A 51 -18.53 -8.09 7.37
CA VAL A 51 -17.97 -8.01 6.02
C VAL A 51 -18.87 -8.71 4.98
N GLY A 52 -20.00 -9.29 5.42
CA GLY A 52 -20.95 -9.95 4.52
C GLY A 52 -20.44 -11.30 4.02
N TYR A 53 -19.53 -11.93 4.78
CA TYR A 53 -19.31 -13.35 4.61
C TYR A 53 -20.54 -14.01 5.19
N ASN A 54 -21.40 -14.56 4.33
CA ASN A 54 -22.43 -15.47 4.79
C ASN A 54 -21.72 -16.66 5.48
N THR A 55 -21.44 -16.54 6.77
CA THR A 55 -21.68 -17.61 7.74
C THR A 55 -23.17 -17.82 7.74
N ALA A 56 -23.69 -18.31 6.60
CA ALA A 56 -25.09 -18.60 6.43
C ALA A 56 -25.51 -19.40 7.67
N GLY A 57 -26.63 -19.02 8.29
CA GLY A 57 -27.31 -19.79 9.31
C GLY A 57 -27.80 -21.15 8.81
N LYS A 58 -26.93 -21.90 8.14
CA LYS A 58 -27.02 -23.32 7.90
C LYS A 58 -26.11 -23.95 8.94
N SER A 59 -26.73 -24.61 9.92
CA SER A 59 -26.12 -25.75 10.57
C SER A 59 -25.28 -26.52 9.56
N VAL A 60 -24.04 -26.86 9.89
CA VAL A 60 -23.27 -27.85 9.13
C VAL A 60 -24.13 -29.12 9.08
N GLN A 61 -24.88 -29.32 7.99
CA GLN A 61 -25.67 -30.51 7.76
C GLN A 61 -24.71 -31.58 7.24
N PRO A 62 -24.77 -32.83 7.74
CA PRO A 62 -23.90 -33.88 7.28
C PRO A 62 -24.29 -34.32 5.86
N TYR A 63 -23.38 -34.04 4.93
CA TYR A 63 -23.03 -34.71 3.67
C TYR A 63 -24.09 -35.54 2.89
N SER A 64 -24.24 -35.23 1.59
CA SER A 64 -24.64 -36.21 0.56
C SER A 64 -24.11 -35.87 -0.87
N GLY A 65 -22.89 -36.34 -1.20
CA GLY A 65 -22.33 -36.66 -2.54
C GLY A 65 -22.37 -35.63 -3.70
N ASP A 66 -21.89 -35.95 -4.91
CA ASP A 66 -20.48 -36.18 -5.30
C ASP A 66 -20.01 -35.15 -6.38
N LYS A 67 -20.77 -34.08 -6.64
CA LYS A 67 -20.38 -33.03 -7.62
C LYS A 67 -20.63 -31.59 -7.17
N GLU A 68 -21.35 -31.38 -6.06
CA GLU A 68 -21.48 -30.07 -5.40
C GLU A 68 -20.38 -29.81 -4.35
N MET A 69 -19.61 -30.84 -3.99
CA MET A 69 -18.57 -30.81 -2.96
C MET A 69 -17.46 -29.82 -3.22
N ILE A 70 -16.92 -29.77 -4.44
CA ILE A 70 -15.80 -28.88 -4.75
C ILE A 70 -16.23 -27.43 -4.53
N ASN A 71 -17.51 -27.11 -4.79
CA ASN A 71 -18.00 -25.75 -4.65
C ASN A 71 -18.31 -25.42 -3.17
N GLN A 72 -18.93 -26.33 -2.42
CA GLN A 72 -19.22 -26.08 -0.99
C GLN A 72 -17.97 -26.07 -0.11
N GLU A 73 -17.03 -27.00 -0.30
CA GLU A 73 -15.74 -27.00 0.41
C GLU A 73 -14.92 -25.77 0.04
N LYS A 74 -14.92 -25.36 -1.23
CA LYS A 74 -14.25 -24.13 -1.66
C LYS A 74 -14.93 -22.88 -1.09
N ILE A 75 -16.25 -22.82 -1.03
CA ILE A 75 -16.99 -21.71 -0.41
C ILE A 75 -16.69 -21.64 1.10
N GLN A 76 -16.67 -22.78 1.79
CA GLN A 76 -16.35 -22.85 3.21
C GLN A 76 -14.89 -22.48 3.48
N TYR A 77 -13.94 -22.96 2.67
CA TYR A 77 -12.53 -22.65 2.78
C TYR A 77 -12.20 -21.20 2.40
N GLU A 78 -12.82 -20.66 1.34
CA GLU A 78 -12.70 -19.25 0.98
C GLU A 78 -13.35 -18.36 2.04
N GLY A 79 -14.48 -18.76 2.63
CA GLY A 79 -15.08 -18.07 3.77
C GLY A 79 -14.14 -18.06 4.98
N TYR A 80 -13.59 -19.21 5.34
CA TYR A 80 -12.62 -19.35 6.45
C TYR A 80 -11.38 -18.49 6.25
N LYS A 81 -10.77 -18.51 5.05
CA LYS A 81 -9.60 -17.67 4.73
C LYS A 81 -9.88 -16.19 4.91
N LYS A 82 -11.10 -15.75 4.62
CA LYS A 82 -11.46 -14.33 4.74
C LYS A 82 -11.80 -13.92 6.16
N VAL A 83 -12.16 -14.87 7.03
CA VAL A 83 -12.44 -14.62 8.45
C VAL A 83 -11.17 -14.69 9.29
N HIS A 84 -10.30 -15.67 9.03
CA HIS A 84 -9.11 -15.87 9.87
C HIS A 84 -8.01 -14.85 9.55
N PRO A 85 -7.55 -14.07 10.56
CA PRO A 85 -6.60 -13.00 10.33
C PRO A 85 -5.35 -13.43 9.58
N ASP A 86 -4.75 -14.58 9.90
CA ASP A 86 -3.49 -15.08 9.29
C ASP A 86 -3.47 -15.13 7.75
N ASN A 87 -4.63 -15.11 7.10
CA ASN A 87 -4.76 -15.14 5.65
C ASN A 87 -5.09 -13.77 5.04
N TRP A 88 -5.16 -12.72 5.84
CA TRP A 88 -5.54 -11.39 5.37
C TRP A 88 -4.38 -10.73 4.62
N ASP A 89 -4.65 -10.39 3.37
CA ASP A 89 -3.82 -9.45 2.63
C ASP A 89 -4.21 -8.00 2.94
N PHE A 90 -3.45 -7.06 2.38
CA PHE A 90 -3.76 -5.63 2.47
C PHE A 90 -5.21 -5.31 2.11
N SER A 91 -5.76 -5.97 1.08
CA SER A 91 -7.11 -5.69 0.56
C SER A 91 -8.21 -6.13 1.54
N HIS A 92 -8.01 -7.25 2.23
CA HIS A 92 -8.89 -7.69 3.31
C HIS A 92 -8.79 -6.78 4.52
N CYS A 93 -7.57 -6.42 4.96
CA CYS A 93 -7.37 -5.48 6.06
C CYS A 93 -8.06 -4.14 5.78
N PHE A 94 -7.90 -3.61 4.57
CA PHE A 94 -8.57 -2.40 4.09
C PHE A 94 -10.10 -2.52 4.20
N THR A 95 -10.67 -3.62 3.72
CA THR A 95 -12.12 -3.86 3.73
C THR A 95 -12.66 -3.92 5.16
N VAL A 96 -12.01 -4.67 6.03
CA VAL A 96 -12.38 -4.80 7.45
C VAL A 96 -12.30 -3.42 8.12
N PHE A 97 -11.18 -2.73 7.95
CA PHE A 97 -10.98 -1.41 8.55
C PHE A 97 -12.07 -0.40 8.14
N LEU A 98 -12.39 -0.31 6.85
CA LEU A 98 -13.43 0.58 6.38
C LEU A 98 -14.82 0.16 6.87
N LYS A 99 -15.10 -1.14 6.92
CA LYS A 99 -16.39 -1.65 7.37
C LYS A 99 -16.67 -1.29 8.82
N PHE A 100 -15.65 -1.42 9.68
CA PHE A 100 -15.73 -1.11 11.10
C PHE A 100 -15.31 0.33 11.43
N TRP A 101 -15.15 1.19 10.42
CA TRP A 101 -14.71 2.57 10.63
C TRP A 101 -15.65 3.31 11.57
N ASP A 102 -16.94 3.40 11.25
CA ASP A 102 -17.89 4.20 12.02
C ASP A 102 -18.18 3.60 13.40
N SER A 103 -18.12 2.27 13.55
CA SER A 103 -18.46 1.57 14.78
C SER A 103 -17.31 1.41 15.77
N LEU A 104 -16.06 1.36 15.28
CA LEU A 104 -14.88 1.05 16.09
C LEU A 104 -13.78 2.10 15.92
N PHE A 105 -13.25 2.27 14.71
CA PHE A 105 -12.03 3.05 14.51
C PHE A 105 -12.25 4.57 14.64
N SER A 106 -13.44 5.08 14.30
CA SER A 106 -13.81 6.49 14.48
C SER A 106 -13.74 6.96 15.94
N LYS A 107 -13.88 6.03 16.90
CA LYS A 107 -13.73 6.31 18.33
C LYS A 107 -12.26 6.45 18.74
N SER A 108 -11.36 5.75 18.04
CA SER A 108 -9.92 5.72 18.32
C SER A 108 -9.16 6.84 17.60
N PHE A 109 -9.70 7.36 16.51
CA PHE A 109 -9.09 8.44 15.73
C PHE A 109 -9.90 9.72 15.82
N THR A 110 -9.27 10.81 16.25
CA THR A 110 -9.93 12.14 16.35
C THR A 110 -10.29 12.74 14.98
N THR A 111 -9.69 12.23 13.89
CA THR A 111 -9.90 12.77 12.54
C THR A 111 -10.04 11.65 11.50
N ASN A 112 -10.54 11.98 10.31
CA ASN A 112 -10.63 11.05 9.17
C ASN A 112 -9.30 10.85 8.42
N ILE A 113 -8.21 11.47 8.87
CA ILE A 113 -6.89 11.40 8.21
C ILE A 113 -6.38 9.96 8.02
N PRO A 114 -6.46 9.06 9.02
CA PRO A 114 -5.99 7.67 8.87
C PRO A 114 -6.70 6.93 7.74
N LYS A 115 -8.01 7.21 7.56
CA LYS A 115 -8.80 6.68 6.45
C LYS A 115 -8.22 7.13 5.11
N SER A 116 -7.90 8.41 4.98
CA SER A 116 -7.26 8.97 3.77
C SER A 116 -5.90 8.32 3.48
N TYR A 117 -5.07 8.09 4.50
CA TYR A 117 -3.79 7.39 4.33
C TYR A 117 -3.96 5.99 3.79
N ILE A 118 -4.89 5.22 4.35
CA ILE A 118 -5.19 3.87 3.88
C ILE A 118 -5.70 3.86 2.43
N PHE A 119 -6.50 4.85 2.02
CA PHE A 119 -6.90 5.03 0.61
C PHE A 119 -5.72 5.33 -0.31
N ILE A 120 -4.77 6.16 0.12
CA ILE A 120 -3.54 6.46 -0.63
C ILE A 120 -2.71 5.18 -0.81
N LEU A 121 -2.52 4.39 0.26
CA LEU A 121 -1.78 3.13 0.20
C LEU A 121 -2.46 2.13 -0.74
N LYS A 122 -3.79 2.03 -0.70
CA LYS A 122 -4.55 1.19 -1.64
C LYS A 122 -4.35 1.62 -3.09
N HIS A 123 -4.32 2.92 -3.35
CA HIS A 123 -4.08 3.45 -4.69
C HIS A 123 -2.72 3.00 -5.22
N PHE A 124 -1.64 3.17 -4.45
CA PHE A 124 -0.30 2.75 -4.87
C PHE A 124 -0.14 1.23 -4.97
N ARG A 125 -0.73 0.45 -4.06
CA ARG A 125 -0.77 -1.01 -4.15
C ARG A 125 -1.44 -1.47 -5.45
N ASN A 126 -2.55 -0.84 -5.82
CA ASN A 126 -3.27 -1.19 -7.05
C ASN A 126 -2.47 -0.80 -8.29
N GLN A 127 -1.83 0.37 -8.29
CA GLN A 127 -0.91 0.75 -9.37
C GLN A 127 0.21 -0.28 -9.56
N TRP A 128 0.80 -0.75 -8.46
CA TRP A 128 1.81 -1.80 -8.48
C TRP A 128 1.26 -3.10 -9.11
N ALA A 129 0.09 -3.56 -8.68
CA ALA A 129 -0.55 -4.79 -9.17
C ALA A 129 -0.90 -4.74 -10.67
N HIS A 130 -1.14 -3.55 -11.22
CA HIS A 130 -1.46 -3.36 -12.64
C HIS A 130 -0.22 -3.04 -13.50
N ASN A 131 0.99 -3.17 -12.97
CA ASN A 131 2.23 -2.81 -13.67
C ASN A 131 2.24 -1.37 -14.24
N ALA A 132 1.55 -0.45 -13.56
CA ALA A 132 1.58 0.96 -13.93
C ALA A 132 2.98 1.55 -13.71
N GLN A 133 3.24 2.69 -14.35
CA GLN A 133 4.46 3.46 -14.11
C GLN A 133 4.52 3.85 -12.63
N PHE A 134 5.68 3.61 -12.02
CA PHE A 134 5.90 3.84 -10.61
C PHE A 134 7.22 4.57 -10.43
N THR A 135 7.22 5.68 -9.69
CA THR A 135 8.37 6.58 -9.55
C THR A 135 8.99 6.52 -8.15
N LEU A 136 10.23 7.00 -8.00
CA LEU A 136 10.85 7.19 -6.69
C LEU A 136 10.05 8.13 -5.78
N ARG A 137 9.35 9.11 -6.37
CA ARG A 137 8.44 10.01 -5.64
C ARG A 137 7.24 9.27 -5.09
N ASP A 138 6.69 8.33 -5.84
CA ASP A 138 5.59 7.48 -5.36
C ASP A 138 6.06 6.54 -4.26
N ALA A 139 7.26 5.96 -4.39
CA ALA A 139 7.86 5.13 -3.34
C ALA A 139 8.05 5.92 -2.04
N TYR A 140 8.55 7.15 -2.14
CA TYR A 140 8.72 8.03 -0.99
C TYR A 140 7.38 8.34 -0.33
N ARG A 141 6.36 8.70 -1.13
CA ARG A 141 5.01 8.98 -0.63
C ARG A 141 4.40 7.77 0.09
N VAL A 142 4.59 6.56 -0.43
CA VAL A 142 4.14 5.33 0.24
C VAL A 142 4.82 5.18 1.59
N ALA A 143 6.16 5.23 1.62
CA ALA A 143 6.92 5.03 2.86
C ALA A 143 6.58 6.09 3.92
N ASP A 144 6.46 7.35 3.51
CA ASP A 144 6.07 8.45 4.39
C ASP A 144 4.63 8.29 4.92
N THR A 145 3.70 7.88 4.06
CA THR A 145 2.30 7.63 4.46
C THR A 145 2.20 6.46 5.45
N VAL A 146 2.97 5.38 5.24
CA VAL A 146 3.03 4.25 6.20
C VAL A 146 3.58 4.72 7.54
N GLN A 147 4.68 5.48 7.53
CA GLN A 147 5.26 6.00 8.77
C GLN A 147 4.28 6.89 9.54
N LEU A 148 3.62 7.85 8.87
CA LEU A 148 2.62 8.72 9.49
C LEU A 148 1.45 7.92 10.09
N PHE A 149 1.01 6.86 9.41
CA PHE A 149 -0.01 5.98 9.96
C PHE A 149 0.46 5.24 11.21
N PHE A 150 1.68 4.70 11.20
CA PHE A 150 2.27 4.01 12.34
C PHE A 150 2.40 4.91 13.57
N GLU A 151 2.83 6.16 13.36
CA GLU A 151 2.89 7.16 14.42
C GLU A 151 1.50 7.42 15.03
N MET A 152 0.43 7.43 14.22
CA MET A 152 -0.94 7.61 14.72
C MET A 152 -1.45 6.44 15.57
N ILE A 153 -0.99 5.21 15.30
CA ILE A 153 -1.37 4.02 16.07
C ILE A 153 -0.33 3.63 17.13
N ASN A 154 0.69 4.47 17.36
CA ASN A 154 1.82 4.19 18.24
C ASN A 154 2.55 2.86 17.93
N ALA A 155 2.67 2.51 16.65
CA ALA A 155 3.41 1.33 16.19
C ALA A 155 4.90 1.65 15.99
N PRO A 156 5.80 0.64 16.07
CA PRO A 156 7.22 0.82 15.78
C PRO A 156 7.47 1.34 14.36
N THR A 157 8.33 2.35 14.21
CA THR A 157 8.59 3.03 12.93
C THR A 157 10.00 2.80 12.37
N ASP A 158 10.85 2.03 13.04
CA ASP A 158 12.27 1.90 12.67
C ASP A 158 12.47 1.35 11.26
N GLU A 159 11.77 0.26 10.92
CA GLU A 159 11.89 -0.41 9.63
C GLU A 159 11.39 0.49 8.48
N ILE A 160 10.23 1.12 8.67
CA ILE A 160 9.70 2.04 7.65
C ILE A 160 10.53 3.31 7.53
N SER A 161 11.11 3.80 8.63
CA SER A 161 12.02 4.95 8.62
C SER A 161 13.26 4.66 7.77
N MET A 162 13.83 3.45 7.90
CA MET A 162 14.95 3.01 7.07
C MET A 162 14.58 2.94 5.59
N ILE A 163 13.43 2.34 5.25
CA ILE A 163 12.93 2.30 3.87
C ILE A 163 12.75 3.72 3.32
N ARG A 164 12.13 4.61 4.10
CA ARG A 164 11.89 6.01 3.71
C ARG A 164 13.19 6.76 3.43
N LEU A 165 14.20 6.62 4.29
CA LEU A 165 15.51 7.25 4.12
C LEU A 165 16.24 6.74 2.87
N VAL A 166 16.21 5.42 2.62
CA VAL A 166 16.80 4.81 1.40
C VAL A 166 16.14 5.37 0.13
N VAL A 167 14.81 5.50 0.13
CA VAL A 167 14.09 6.04 -1.03
C VAL A 167 14.36 7.54 -1.19
N LEU A 168 14.43 8.29 -0.08
CA LEU A 168 14.69 9.72 -0.10
C LEU A 168 16.06 10.06 -0.70
N ASP A 169 17.11 9.34 -0.30
CA ASP A 169 18.47 9.52 -0.83
C ASP A 169 18.49 9.35 -2.37
N LYS A 170 17.83 8.31 -2.86
CA LYS A 170 17.72 8.03 -4.30
C LYS A 170 16.90 9.08 -5.03
N LEU A 171 15.75 9.47 -4.46
CA LEU A 171 14.91 10.52 -5.02
C LEU A 171 15.69 11.83 -5.12
N PHE A 172 16.46 12.17 -4.10
CA PHE A 172 17.31 13.35 -4.09
C PHE A 172 18.35 13.31 -5.21
N ALA A 173 19.06 12.18 -5.36
CA ALA A 173 20.02 12.01 -6.44
C ALA A 173 19.39 12.15 -7.83
N GLU A 174 18.22 11.54 -8.04
CA GLU A 174 17.48 11.61 -9.31
C GLU A 174 17.04 13.05 -9.64
N GLU A 175 16.44 13.76 -8.68
CA GLU A 175 15.97 15.13 -8.88
C GLU A 175 17.14 16.10 -9.10
N LYS A 176 18.23 15.93 -8.37
CA LYS A 176 19.46 16.71 -8.56
C LYS A 176 20.01 16.54 -9.98
N GLN A 177 20.06 15.31 -10.50
CA GLN A 177 20.53 15.06 -11.85
C GLN A 177 19.63 15.69 -12.90
N LYS A 178 18.30 15.62 -12.73
CA LYS A 178 17.34 16.26 -13.64
C LYS A 178 17.55 17.78 -13.71
N ILE A 179 17.79 18.42 -12.56
CA ILE A 179 18.06 19.87 -12.50
C ILE A 179 19.36 20.20 -13.24
N LEU A 180 20.45 19.47 -12.98
CA LEU A 180 21.74 19.71 -13.64
C LEU A 180 21.65 19.52 -15.16
N ASN A 181 20.98 18.46 -15.62
CA ASN A 181 20.76 18.22 -17.05
C ASN A 181 19.88 19.30 -17.68
N GLY A 182 18.83 19.75 -16.97
CA GLY A 182 17.97 20.84 -17.42
C GLY A 182 18.72 22.17 -17.55
N GLN A 183 19.65 22.46 -16.63
CA GLN A 183 20.52 23.64 -16.68
C GLN A 183 21.56 23.55 -17.81
N ALA A 184 22.13 22.37 -18.05
CA ALA A 184 23.07 22.15 -19.16
C ALA A 184 22.40 22.33 -20.54
N ASN A 185 21.16 21.88 -20.69
CA ASN A 185 20.38 22.05 -21.93
C ASN A 185 19.85 23.48 -22.13
N ALA A 186 19.84 24.30 -21.08
CA ALA A 186 19.43 25.71 -21.12
C ALA A 186 20.60 26.69 -21.32
N ALA A 187 21.85 26.21 -21.38
CA ALA A 187 22.99 27.06 -21.69
C ALA A 187 22.88 27.57 -23.14
N PRO A 188 23.05 28.88 -23.39
CA PRO A 188 22.90 29.45 -24.73
C PRO A 188 23.93 28.83 -25.68
N GLN A 189 23.44 28.33 -26.83
CA GLN A 189 24.29 28.01 -27.98
C GLN A 189 25.14 29.26 -28.28
N LYS A 190 26.47 29.09 -28.36
CA LYS A 190 27.38 30.20 -28.69
C LYS A 190 26.84 30.95 -29.91
N PRO A 191 26.89 32.30 -29.93
CA PRO A 191 26.52 33.05 -31.12
C PRO A 191 27.37 32.54 -32.27
N VAL A 192 26.72 32.24 -33.40
CA VAL A 192 27.40 32.02 -34.67
C VAL A 192 28.20 33.30 -34.93
N GLU A 193 29.53 33.19 -34.97
CA GLU A 193 30.40 34.31 -35.34
C GLU A 193 30.00 34.74 -36.76
N GLU A 194 29.35 35.90 -36.88
CA GLU A 194 29.12 36.55 -38.17
C GLU A 194 30.50 36.86 -38.79
N GLU A 195 30.85 36.11 -39.84
CA GLU A 195 31.93 36.49 -40.76
C GLU A 195 31.62 37.89 -41.28
N GLN A 196 32.36 38.88 -40.76
CA GLN A 196 32.42 40.20 -41.35
C GLN A 196 33.16 40.07 -42.69
N ASP A 197 32.38 39.99 -43.76
CA ASP A 197 32.84 40.17 -45.13
C ASP A 197 33.37 41.60 -45.30
N SER A 198 34.67 41.78 -45.06
CA SER A 198 35.39 43.01 -45.38
C SER A 198 35.80 42.97 -46.87
N GLY A 199 34.83 43.22 -47.75
CA GLY A 199 35.07 43.49 -49.16
C GLY A 199 35.22 44.99 -49.42
N CYS A 200 36.47 45.41 -49.68
CA CYS A 200 36.78 46.65 -50.41
C CYS A 200 36.63 46.44 -51.92
#